data_AF-A0A352NU34-F1
#
_entry.id   AF-A0A352NU34-F1
#
_cell.length_a   1.000
_cell.length_b   1.000
_cell.length_c   1.000
_cell.angle_alpha   90.00
_cell.angle_beta   90.00
_cell.angle_gamma   90.00
#
_symmetry.space_group_name_H-M   'P 1'
#
loop_
_entity.id
_entity.type
_entity.pdbx_description
1 polymer ?
#
loop_
_entity_poly.entity_id
_entity_poly.type
_entity_poly.pdbx_seq_one_letter_code
_entity_poly.pdbx_strand_id
1 'polypeptide(L)'
;DADINRATFYAHYKNQYDLLKQIENETIDEINQYISSYDFKNKNNVSTVGIEKILEYVKENSELFDLLLNSNGDTSFQQEIIKIIGRQHFIPIKENNLLKKEDSEYIFHFLASGSICTIQKWLKEGMKKPISEIARLILEISNNGVKFYE
;
A
#
# COMPACT_ATOMS: atom_id res chain seq x y z
N ASP A 1 2.33 -11.34 -25.59
CA ASP A 1 2.99 -12.64 -25.35
C ASP A 1 4.44 -12.44 -25.03
N ALA A 2 4.92 -13.09 -23.96
CA ALA A 2 6.34 -13.14 -23.62
C ALA A 2 7.00 -14.23 -24.46
N ASP A 3 8.10 -13.89 -25.15
CA ASP A 3 8.82 -14.78 -26.07
C ASP A 3 9.74 -15.76 -25.32
N ILE A 4 9.17 -16.52 -24.38
CA ILE A 4 9.88 -17.43 -23.47
C ILE A 4 9.38 -18.86 -23.65
N ASN A 5 10.28 -19.81 -23.84
CA ASN A 5 9.91 -21.23 -23.96
C ASN A 5 9.49 -21.80 -22.57
N ARG A 6 8.61 -22.82 -22.57
CA ARG A 6 8.10 -23.43 -21.32
C ARG A 6 9.18 -24.06 -20.45
N ALA A 7 10.22 -24.66 -21.02
CA ALA A 7 11.36 -25.19 -20.27
C ALA A 7 12.15 -24.08 -19.56
N THR A 8 12.31 -22.91 -20.19
CA THR A 8 12.90 -21.72 -19.56
C THR A 8 12.01 -21.18 -18.45
N PHE A 9 10.69 -21.16 -18.64
CA PHE A 9 9.74 -20.79 -17.58
C PHE A 9 9.86 -21.71 -16.36
N TYR A 10 9.80 -23.02 -16.56
CA TYR A 10 9.85 -24.00 -15.47
C TYR A 10 11.26 -24.18 -14.85
N ALA A 11 12.31 -23.65 -15.49
CA ALA A 11 13.63 -23.57 -14.88
C ALA A 11 13.68 -22.55 -13.72
N HIS A 12 12.83 -21.53 -13.77
CA HIS A 12 12.78 -20.46 -12.77
C HIS A 12 11.55 -20.51 -11.87
N TYR A 13 10.42 -21.05 -12.36
CA TYR A 13 9.14 -21.02 -11.65
C TYR A 13 8.47 -22.39 -11.63
N LYS A 14 7.96 -22.83 -10.48
CA LYS A 14 7.26 -24.12 -10.37
C LYS A 14 5.94 -24.11 -11.14
N ASN A 15 5.23 -22.98 -11.14
CA ASN A 15 3.98 -22.76 -11.85
C ASN A 15 3.65 -21.26 -11.88
N GLN A 16 2.52 -20.89 -12.50
CA GLN A 16 2.06 -19.49 -12.60
C GLN A 16 1.81 -18.81 -11.24
N TYR A 17 1.45 -19.55 -10.19
CA TYR A 17 1.24 -18.99 -8.85
C TYR A 17 2.58 -18.66 -8.16
N ASP A 18 3.62 -19.45 -8.44
CA ASP A 18 4.98 -19.20 -7.95
C ASP A 18 5.55 -17.91 -8.58
N LEU A 19 5.34 -17.73 -9.89
CA LEU A 19 5.66 -16.47 -10.57
C LEU A 19 4.87 -15.29 -9.97
N LEU A 20 3.56 -15.43 -9.81
CA LEU A 20 2.73 -14.37 -9.23
C LEU A 20 3.22 -13.96 -7.84
N LYS A 21 3.52 -14.94 -6.99
CA LYS A 21 4.04 -14.69 -5.64
C LYS A 21 5.41 -14.01 -5.65
N GLN A 22 6.27 -14.34 -6.61
CA GLN A 22 7.55 -13.64 -6.76
C GLN A 22 7.33 -12.17 -7.15
N ILE A 23 6.43 -11.91 -8.11
CA ILE A 23 6.07 -10.54 -8.52
C ILE A 23 5.48 -9.76 -7.33
N GLU A 24 4.60 -10.37 -6.54
CA GLU A 24 4.05 -9.76 -5.33
C GLU A 24 5.16 -9.37 -4.34
N ASN A 25 6.09 -10.30 -4.05
CA ASN A 25 7.20 -10.04 -3.13
C ASN A 25 8.12 -8.92 -3.64
N GLU A 26 8.47 -8.95 -4.93
CA GLU A 26 9.30 -7.90 -5.56
C GLU A 26 8.60 -6.54 -5.47
N THR A 27 7.30 -6.48 -5.78
CA THR A 27 6.49 -5.26 -5.68
C THR A 27 6.43 -4.75 -4.22
N ILE A 28 6.26 -5.66 -3.26
CA ILE A 28 6.27 -5.33 -1.82
C ILE A 28 7.62 -4.78 -1.38
N ASP A 29 8.72 -5.37 -1.84
CA ASP A 29 10.07 -4.92 -1.53
C ASP A 29 10.34 -3.52 -2.10
N GLU A 30 9.91 -3.26 -3.34
CA GLU A 30 9.97 -1.92 -3.95
C GLU A 30 9.17 -0.91 -3.14
N ILE A 31 7.92 -1.23 -2.76
CA ILE A 31 7.10 -0.38 -1.89
C ILE A 31 7.81 -0.11 -0.56
N ASN A 32 8.40 -1.12 0.08
CA ASN A 32 9.15 -0.95 1.33
C ASN A 32 10.38 -0.06 1.16
N GLN A 33 11.10 -0.16 0.04
CA GLN A 33 12.23 0.71 -0.27
C GLN A 33 11.78 2.16 -0.48
N TYR A 34 10.70 2.37 -1.25
CA TYR A 34 10.09 3.68 -1.42
C TYR A 34 9.73 4.27 -0.06
N ILE A 35 8.99 3.54 0.77
CA ILE A 35 8.56 4.05 2.06
C ILE A 35 9.76 4.30 3.00
N SER A 36 10.75 3.41 3.05
CA SER A 36 11.94 3.57 3.91
C SER A 36 12.83 4.73 3.47
N SER A 37 12.79 5.12 2.19
CA SER A 37 13.54 6.27 1.67
C SER A 37 12.96 7.62 2.11
N TYR A 38 11.72 7.65 2.60
CA TYR A 38 11.07 8.85 3.11
C TYR A 38 10.99 8.84 4.63
N ASP A 39 11.49 9.90 5.26
CA ASP A 39 11.39 10.06 6.71
C ASP A 39 10.00 10.57 7.11
N PHE A 40 9.07 9.64 7.33
CA PHE A 40 7.72 9.93 7.82
C PHE A 40 7.69 10.52 9.24
N LYS A 41 8.84 10.66 9.92
CA LYS A 41 8.91 11.27 11.27
C LYS A 41 8.75 12.79 11.26
N ASN A 42 8.96 13.47 10.13
CA ASN A 42 8.75 14.92 10.03
C ASN A 42 7.28 15.27 9.67
N LYS A 43 6.46 15.36 10.71
CA LYS A 43 4.99 15.30 10.73
C LYS A 43 4.18 16.29 9.87
N ASN A 44 4.75 17.36 9.29
CA ASN A 44 3.91 18.46 8.78
C ASN A 44 3.94 18.72 7.26
N ASN A 45 4.92 18.20 6.50
CA ASN A 45 4.96 18.36 5.03
C ASN A 45 5.57 17.15 4.27
N VAL A 46 6.25 16.24 4.98
CA VAL A 46 6.89 15.07 4.36
C VAL A 46 5.88 13.95 4.06
N SER A 47 4.71 13.96 4.74
CA SER A 47 3.69 12.90 4.59
C SER A 47 2.94 12.93 3.26
N THR A 48 2.61 14.10 2.72
CA THR A 48 1.92 14.20 1.42
C THR A 48 2.82 13.74 0.28
N VAL A 49 4.07 14.20 0.25
CA VAL A 49 5.04 13.84 -0.80
C VAL A 49 5.29 12.34 -0.83
N GLY A 50 5.40 11.68 0.33
CA GLY A 50 5.55 10.23 0.42
C GLY A 50 4.35 9.48 -0.17
N ILE A 51 3.13 9.91 0.15
CA ILE A 51 1.91 9.28 -0.41
C ILE A 51 1.80 9.55 -1.93
N GLU A 52 2.11 10.76 -2.38
CA GLU A 52 2.12 11.09 -3.81
C GLU A 52 3.09 10.20 -4.59
N LYS A 53 4.29 9.93 -4.06
CA LYS A 53 5.27 9.05 -4.68
C LYS A 53 4.82 7.60 -4.80
N ILE A 54 4.14 7.09 -3.76
CA ILE A 54 3.52 5.76 -3.83
C ILE A 54 2.44 5.73 -4.91
N LEU A 55 1.61 6.77 -4.98
CA LEU A 55 0.55 6.87 -6.00
C LEU A 55 1.11 7.06 -7.42
N GLU A 56 2.25 7.72 -7.58
CA GLU A 56 3.01 7.78 -8.84
C GLU A 56 3.46 6.38 -9.26
N TYR A 57 4.08 5.62 -8.36
CA TYR A 57 4.49 4.24 -8.62
C TYR A 57 3.30 3.33 -8.94
N VAL A 58 2.18 3.47 -8.23
CA VAL A 58 0.93 2.76 -8.54
C VAL A 58 0.42 3.13 -9.93
N LYS A 59 0.49 4.39 -10.33
CA LYS A 59 0.05 4.84 -11.66
C LYS A 59 0.94 4.32 -12.77
N GLU A 60 2.25 4.36 -12.58
CA GLU A 60 3.23 3.82 -13.52
C GLU A 60 3.05 2.32 -13.74
N ASN A 61 2.64 1.59 -12.69
CA ASN A 61 2.41 0.15 -12.70
C ASN A 61 0.92 -0.22 -12.61
N SER A 62 0.04 0.61 -13.17
CA SER A 62 -1.41 0.53 -12.91
C SER A 62 -2.05 -0.80 -13.31
N GLU A 63 -1.62 -1.44 -14.41
CA GLU A 63 -2.12 -2.76 -14.81
C GLU A 63 -1.77 -3.84 -13.78
N LEU A 64 -0.53 -3.80 -13.26
CA LEU A 64 -0.07 -4.71 -12.21
C LEU A 64 -0.85 -4.47 -10.92
N PHE A 65 -0.98 -3.22 -10.48
CA PHE A 65 -1.72 -2.90 -9.26
C PHE A 65 -3.22 -3.18 -9.38
N ASP A 66 -3.83 -2.99 -10.56
CA ASP A 66 -5.22 -3.39 -10.78
C ASP A 66 -5.37 -4.90 -10.62
N LEU A 67 -4.47 -5.69 -11.19
CA LEU A 67 -4.45 -7.15 -11.04
C LEU A 67 -4.22 -7.60 -9.58
N LEU A 68 -3.20 -7.05 -8.91
CA LEU A 68 -2.83 -7.44 -7.55
C LEU A 68 -3.85 -6.97 -6.51
N LEU A 69 -4.42 -5.77 -6.67
CA LEU A 69 -5.40 -5.23 -5.72
C LEU A 69 -6.82 -5.72 -6.00
N ASN A 70 -7.18 -6.09 -7.23
CA ASN A 70 -8.54 -6.56 -7.57
C ASN A 70 -8.62 -8.07 -7.86
N SER A 71 -7.62 -8.83 -7.42
CA SER A 71 -7.62 -10.30 -7.54
C SER A 71 -8.87 -10.91 -6.91
N ASN A 72 -9.65 -11.64 -7.72
CA ASN A 72 -10.88 -12.29 -7.29
C ASN A 72 -10.56 -13.49 -6.37
N GLY A 73 -10.49 -13.23 -5.06
CA GLY A 73 -10.41 -14.26 -4.01
C GLY A 73 -9.05 -14.38 -3.34
N ASP A 74 -7.97 -13.86 -3.94
CA ASP A 74 -6.67 -13.74 -3.27
C ASP A 74 -6.50 -12.32 -2.72
N THR A 75 -6.42 -12.20 -1.40
CA THR A 75 -6.22 -10.91 -0.70
C THR A 75 -4.84 -10.84 -0.05
N SER A 76 -3.94 -11.78 -0.33
CA SER A 76 -2.63 -11.87 0.32
C SER A 76 -1.79 -10.60 0.11
N PHE A 77 -1.76 -10.08 -1.12
CA PHE A 77 -1.09 -8.81 -1.42
C PHE A 77 -1.66 -7.65 -0.61
N GLN A 78 -3.00 -7.49 -0.58
CA GLN A 78 -3.66 -6.44 0.21
C GLN A 78 -3.31 -6.56 1.71
N GLN A 79 -3.33 -7.78 2.25
CA GLN A 79 -3.01 -8.04 3.66
C GLN A 79 -1.56 -7.68 3.98
N GLU A 80 -0.62 -7.90 3.07
CA GLU A 80 0.78 -7.55 3.29
C GLU A 80 0.99 -6.03 3.27
N ILE A 81 0.33 -5.32 2.34
CA ILE A 81 0.32 -3.85 2.33
C ILE A 81 -0.28 -3.28 3.64
N ILE A 82 -1.38 -3.85 4.14
CA ILE A 82 -1.98 -3.45 5.43
C ILE A 82 -0.98 -3.63 6.57
N LYS A 83 -0.23 -4.73 6.60
CA LYS A 83 0.79 -4.96 7.63
C LYS A 83 1.94 -3.95 7.54
N ILE A 84 2.38 -3.59 6.34
CA ILE A 84 3.46 -2.62 6.11
C ILE A 84 3.04 -1.24 6.63
N ILE A 85 1.87 -0.76 6.19
CA ILE A 85 1.30 0.52 6.63
C ILE A 85 1.10 0.49 8.15
N GLY A 86 0.52 -0.59 8.68
CA GLY A 86 0.33 -0.77 10.11
C GLY A 86 1.64 -0.64 10.87
N ARG A 87 2.67 -1.43 10.56
CA ARG A 87 3.94 -1.46 11.31
C ARG A 87 4.59 -0.08 11.42
N GLN A 88 4.53 0.73 10.36
CA GLN A 88 5.13 2.06 10.34
C GLN A 88 4.39 3.07 11.22
N HIS A 89 3.08 2.91 11.39
CA HIS A 89 2.26 3.78 12.24
C HIS A 89 2.05 3.25 13.68
N PHE A 90 2.17 1.94 13.91
CA PHE A 90 2.07 1.31 15.23
C PHE A 90 3.25 1.65 16.15
N ILE A 91 4.48 1.66 15.60
CA ILE A 91 5.69 1.83 16.40
C ILE A 91 5.75 3.21 17.08
N PRO A 92 5.46 4.35 16.39
CA PRO A 92 5.54 5.67 17.00
C PRO A 92 4.43 6.00 18.02
N ILE A 93 3.27 5.38 17.91
CA ILE A 93 2.11 5.68 18.79
C ILE A 93 2.16 4.88 20.10
N LYS A 94 2.78 3.70 20.07
CA LYS A 94 3.06 2.90 21.27
C LYS A 94 3.97 3.62 22.27
N GLU A 95 4.83 4.53 21.80
CA GLU A 95 5.72 5.34 22.65
C GLU A 95 4.99 6.51 23.35
N ASN A 96 3.83 6.95 22.83
CA ASN A 96 3.14 8.13 23.36
C ASN A 96 2.00 7.83 24.34
N ASN A 97 1.64 6.57 24.62
CA ASN A 97 0.61 6.17 25.61
C ASN A 97 -0.80 6.82 25.44
N LEU A 98 -1.11 7.44 24.29
CA LEU A 98 -2.35 8.19 24.08
C LEU A 98 -3.58 7.31 23.81
N LEU A 99 -3.38 6.07 23.34
CA LEU A 99 -4.46 5.16 22.95
C LEU A 99 -4.38 3.82 23.68
N LYS A 100 -5.54 3.24 24.03
CA LYS A 100 -5.60 1.82 24.40
C LYS A 100 -5.10 0.99 23.20
N LYS A 101 -4.15 0.10 23.48
CA LYS A 101 -3.46 -0.69 22.45
C LYS A 101 -4.44 -1.41 21.50
N GLU A 102 -5.51 -1.99 22.04
CA GLU A 102 -6.53 -2.69 21.25
C GLU A 102 -7.25 -1.77 20.26
N ASP A 103 -7.72 -0.59 20.70
CA ASP A 103 -8.43 0.36 19.83
C ASP A 103 -7.51 0.88 18.72
N SER A 104 -6.23 1.11 19.03
CA SER A 104 -5.25 1.54 18.02
C SER A 104 -5.11 0.50 16.90
N GLU A 105 -5.12 -0.80 17.22
CA GLU A 105 -5.01 -1.88 16.24
C GLU A 105 -6.15 -1.86 15.22
N TYR A 106 -7.39 -1.66 15.69
CA TYR A 106 -8.55 -1.52 14.82
C TYR A 106 -8.52 -0.23 13.99
N ILE A 107 -8.10 0.89 14.57
CA ILE A 107 -8.02 2.18 13.87
C ILE A 107 -7.04 2.11 12.70
N PHE A 108 -5.82 1.61 12.91
CA PHE A 108 -4.85 1.50 11.80
C PHE A 108 -5.28 0.50 10.75
N HIS A 109 -5.87 -0.62 11.16
CA HIS A 109 -6.41 -1.58 10.21
C HIS A 109 -7.49 -0.93 9.32
N PHE A 110 -8.38 -0.14 9.92
CA PHE A 110 -9.39 0.62 9.20
C PHE A 110 -8.79 1.65 8.23
N LEU A 111 -7.80 2.44 8.68
CA LEU A 111 -7.16 3.46 7.85
C LEU A 111 -6.37 2.85 6.68
N ALA A 112 -5.62 1.77 6.92
CA ALA A 112 -4.88 1.06 5.88
C ALA A 112 -5.83 0.43 4.85
N SER A 113 -6.88 -0.24 5.32
CA SER A 113 -7.91 -0.82 4.45
C SER A 113 -8.63 0.25 3.64
N GLY A 114 -9.02 1.36 4.26
CA GLY A 114 -9.66 2.49 3.58
C GLY A 114 -8.78 3.13 2.51
N SER A 115 -7.46 3.20 2.76
CA SER A 115 -6.49 3.69 1.78
C SER A 115 -6.41 2.77 0.56
N ILE A 116 -6.36 1.45 0.77
CA ILE A 116 -6.38 0.46 -0.33
C ILE A 116 -7.68 0.56 -1.13
N CYS A 117 -8.84 0.60 -0.46
CA CYS A 117 -10.14 0.76 -1.12
C CYS A 117 -10.21 2.05 -1.97
N THR A 118 -9.59 3.13 -1.48
CA THR A 118 -9.51 4.41 -2.21
C THR A 118 -8.68 4.26 -3.49
N ILE A 119 -7.53 3.59 -3.41
CA ILE A 119 -6.65 3.33 -4.56
C ILE A 119 -7.33 2.41 -5.58
N GLN A 120 -7.98 1.33 -5.15
CA GLN A 120 -8.75 0.43 -6.02
C GLN A 120 -9.82 1.19 -6.81
N LYS A 121 -10.57 2.07 -6.14
CA LYS A 121 -11.56 2.92 -6.80
C LYS A 121 -10.92 3.86 -7.81
N TRP A 122 -9.79 4.48 -7.47
CA TRP A 122 -9.07 5.38 -8.36
C TRP A 122 -8.55 4.67 -9.62
N LEU A 123 -7.98 3.47 -9.46
CA LEU A 123 -7.56 2.60 -10.58
C LEU A 123 -8.74 2.26 -11.48
N LYS A 124 -9.84 1.78 -10.90
CA LYS A 124 -11.07 1.40 -11.64
C LYS A 124 -11.69 2.55 -12.44
N GLU A 125 -11.50 3.79 -11.99
CA GLU A 125 -11.98 4.98 -12.69
C GLU A 125 -11.00 5.49 -13.77
N GLY A 126 -9.89 4.79 -14.01
CA GLY A 126 -8.86 5.18 -14.97
C GLY A 126 -7.97 6.30 -14.44
N MET A 127 -7.82 6.42 -13.12
CA MET A 127 -6.93 7.38 -12.45
C MET A 127 -7.18 8.84 -12.86
N LYS A 128 -8.44 9.20 -13.09
CA LYS A 128 -8.85 10.53 -13.59
C LYS A 128 -8.54 11.67 -12.63
N LYS A 129 -8.62 11.41 -11.32
CA LYS A 129 -8.27 12.40 -10.30
C LYS A 129 -6.75 12.59 -10.23
N PRO A 130 -6.25 13.82 -10.05
CA PRO A 130 -4.83 14.06 -9.81
C PRO A 130 -4.32 13.28 -8.60
N ILE A 131 -3.06 12.85 -8.67
CA ILE A 131 -2.37 12.14 -7.58
C ILE A 131 -2.42 12.95 -6.28
N SER A 132 -2.18 14.25 -6.36
CA SER A 132 -2.20 15.15 -5.20
C SER A 132 -3.57 15.22 -4.51
N GLU A 133 -4.67 15.12 -5.27
CA GLU A 133 -6.02 15.08 -4.68
C GLU A 133 -6.27 13.77 -3.91
N ILE A 134 -5.85 12.64 -4.47
CA ILE A 134 -5.99 11.32 -3.83
C ILE A 134 -5.10 11.24 -2.59
N ALA A 135 -3.84 11.70 -2.70
CA ALA A 135 -2.91 11.75 -1.58
C ALA A 135 -3.46 12.58 -0.42
N ARG A 136 -3.97 13.78 -0.73
CA ARG A 136 -4.58 14.66 0.25
C ARG A 136 -5.80 14.04 0.91
N LEU A 137 -6.67 13.38 0.14
CA LEU A 137 -7.86 12.70 0.67
C LEU A 137 -7.48 11.62 1.70
N ILE A 138 -6.54 10.75 1.35
CA ILE A 138 -6.03 9.68 2.23
C ILE A 138 -5.44 10.27 3.51
N LEU A 139 -4.62 11.31 3.37
CA LEU A 139 -3.93 11.94 4.49
C LEU A 139 -4.88 12.68 5.44
N GLU A 140 -5.82 13.47 4.91
CA GLU A 140 -6.78 14.22 5.73
C GLU A 140 -7.69 13.28 6.53
N ILE A 141 -8.19 12.21 5.92
CA ILE A 141 -9.00 11.20 6.61
C ILE A 141 -8.16 10.50 7.70
N SER A 142 -6.92 10.13 7.38
CA SER A 142 -6.04 9.44 8.34
C SER A 142 -5.69 10.33 9.54
N ASN A 143 -5.31 11.58 9.30
CA ASN A 143 -4.95 12.51 10.37
C ASN A 143 -6.15 12.89 11.24
N ASN A 144 -7.32 13.12 10.64
CA ASN A 144 -8.53 13.46 11.40
C ASN A 144 -9.07 12.25 12.17
N GLY A 145 -8.94 11.05 11.62
CA GLY A 145 -9.27 9.80 12.30
C GLY A 145 -8.42 9.59 13.54
N VAL A 146 -7.10 9.79 13.46
CA VAL A 146 -6.20 9.67 14.62
C VAL A 146 -6.48 10.76 15.66
N LYS A 147 -6.61 12.03 15.26
CA LYS A 147 -6.89 13.15 16.18
C LYS A 147 -8.18 13.01 16.98
N PHE A 148 -9.17 12.28 16.49
CA PHE A 148 -10.41 12.07 17.23
C PHE A 148 -10.21 11.22 18.49
N TYR A 149 -9.16 10.38 18.52
CA TYR A 149 -8.86 9.51 19.63
C TYR A 149 -7.62 9.95 20.45
N GLU A 150 -6.89 10.97 20.00
CA GLU A 150 -5.90 11.71 20.83
C GLU A 150 -6.59 12.66 21.81
#